data_AF-A0A963ZBC6-F1
#
_entry.id   AF-A0A963ZBC6-F1
#
_cell.length_a   1.000
_cell.length_b   1.000
_cell.length_c   1.000
_cell.angle_alpha   90.00
_cell.angle_beta   90.00
_cell.angle_gamma   90.00
#
_symmetry.space_group_name_H-M   'P 1'
#
loop_
_entity.id
_entity.type
_entity.pdbx_description
1 polymer ?
#
loop_
_entity_poly.entity_id
_entity_poly.type
_entity_poly.pdbx_seq_one_letter_code
_entity_poly.pdbx_strand_id
1 'polypeptide(L)'
;MQTIEPYYHWRDYYRAEDDERSPFFGMEYSEYECSHTIYNHYIHPQWDSIESETLFVKLLYVNYDQGFAFIELIGEWNDLLYNDIMLLKQNLLELMIKEGVNKFILIGRNVLNFHAGDDDYYVELLEDLEDGFLIGLQFPDHVKQEFRDHGLSSYLLFVSENEAINEGWSSIRPELVYLRIAGMYI
;
A
#
# COMPACT_ATOMS: atom_id res chain seq x y z
N MET A 1 7.37 -10.76 14.04
CA MET A 1 6.48 -10.15 13.03
C MET A 1 5.57 -11.17 12.35
N GLN A 2 5.86 -12.47 12.46
CA GLN A 2 5.10 -13.57 11.83
C GLN A 2 3.60 -13.64 12.19
N THR A 3 3.17 -13.03 13.29
CA THR A 3 1.76 -13.01 13.73
C THR A 3 0.96 -11.85 13.13
N ILE A 4 1.62 -10.93 12.42
CA ILE A 4 0.95 -9.82 11.75
C ILE A 4 0.51 -10.34 10.39
N GLU A 5 -0.74 -10.78 10.31
CA GLU A 5 -1.40 -11.18 9.06
C GLU A 5 -1.87 -9.94 8.29
N PRO A 6 -1.88 -9.99 6.95
CA PRO A 6 -2.62 -9.01 6.17
C PRO A 6 -4.10 -9.02 6.54
N TYR A 7 -4.76 -7.89 6.35
CA TYR A 7 -6.18 -7.76 6.59
C TYR A 7 -6.99 -8.71 5.70
N TYR A 8 -7.82 -9.55 6.33
CA TYR A 8 -8.49 -10.66 5.65
C TYR A 8 -10.00 -10.48 5.44
N HIS A 9 -10.65 -9.49 6.07
CA HIS A 9 -12.12 -9.37 6.02
C HIS A 9 -12.63 -8.96 4.63
N TRP A 10 -11.75 -8.54 3.72
CA TRP A 10 -12.12 -8.27 2.32
C TRP A 10 -11.85 -9.42 1.36
N ARG A 11 -11.35 -10.57 1.82
CA ARG A 11 -11.10 -11.73 0.95
C ARG A 11 -12.37 -12.27 0.30
N ASP A 12 -13.53 -12.06 0.90
CA ASP A 12 -14.83 -12.41 0.29
C ASP A 12 -15.21 -11.48 -0.87
N TYR A 13 -14.60 -10.29 -0.97
CA TYR A 13 -14.83 -9.32 -2.05
C TYR A 13 -13.77 -9.41 -3.14
N TYR A 14 -12.52 -9.65 -2.76
CA TYR A 14 -11.39 -9.67 -3.69
C TYR A 14 -10.23 -10.53 -3.16
N ARG A 15 -9.60 -11.27 -4.08
CA ARG A 15 -8.38 -12.04 -3.83
C ARG A 15 -7.44 -11.83 -4.99
N ALA A 16 -6.26 -11.28 -4.73
CA ALA A 16 -5.29 -10.95 -5.76
C ALA A 16 -4.82 -12.20 -6.53
N GLU A 17 -4.71 -13.32 -5.84
CA GLU A 17 -4.30 -14.59 -6.45
C GLU A 17 -5.32 -15.18 -7.43
N ASP A 18 -6.61 -14.80 -7.32
CA ASP A 18 -7.70 -15.31 -8.16
C ASP A 18 -8.01 -14.36 -9.35
N ASP A 19 -7.38 -13.18 -9.41
CA ASP A 19 -7.63 -12.15 -10.43
C ASP A 19 -6.56 -12.15 -11.52
N GLU A 20 -6.94 -12.52 -12.76
CA GLU A 20 -6.06 -12.57 -13.94
C GLU A 20 -5.36 -11.24 -14.27
N ARG A 21 -5.92 -10.11 -13.84
CA ARG A 21 -5.36 -8.77 -14.06
C ARG A 21 -4.44 -8.33 -12.92
N SER A 22 -4.35 -9.12 -11.84
CA SER A 22 -3.50 -8.82 -10.71
C SER A 22 -2.04 -9.19 -10.99
N PRO A 23 -1.07 -8.39 -10.54
CA PRO A 23 0.34 -8.79 -10.53
C PRO A 23 0.61 -10.07 -9.72
N PHE A 24 -0.30 -10.45 -8.83
CA PHE A 24 -0.18 -11.63 -7.98
C PHE A 24 -1.03 -12.81 -8.45
N PHE A 25 -1.56 -12.78 -9.68
CA PHE A 25 -2.38 -13.86 -10.22
C PHE A 25 -1.67 -15.21 -10.17
N GLY A 26 -2.35 -16.24 -9.64
CA GLY A 26 -1.82 -17.60 -9.55
C GLY A 26 -0.76 -17.81 -8.47
N MET A 27 -0.50 -16.82 -7.61
CA MET A 27 0.40 -16.99 -6.47
C MET A 27 -0.16 -17.99 -5.46
N GLU A 28 0.65 -18.99 -5.10
CA GLU A 28 0.33 -19.96 -4.06
C GLU A 28 1.04 -19.58 -2.75
N TYR A 29 0.26 -19.25 -1.73
CA TYR A 29 0.78 -18.87 -0.42
C TYR A 29 0.93 -20.08 0.49
N SER A 30 2.08 -20.20 1.15
CA SER A 30 2.28 -21.22 2.18
C SER A 30 1.44 -20.92 3.43
N GLU A 31 0.87 -21.96 4.04
CA GLU A 31 0.19 -21.85 5.33
C GLU A 31 1.14 -22.00 6.53
N TYR A 32 2.36 -22.51 6.32
CA TYR A 32 3.24 -22.94 7.42
C TYR A 32 4.67 -22.40 7.32
N GLU A 33 5.17 -22.14 6.11
CA GLU A 33 6.57 -21.76 5.91
C GLU A 33 6.70 -20.26 5.68
N CYS A 34 7.40 -19.58 6.59
CA CYS A 34 7.79 -18.19 6.41
C CYS A 34 9.10 -18.12 5.61
N SER A 35 9.09 -17.46 4.45
CA SER A 35 10.27 -17.29 3.58
C SER A 35 10.98 -15.95 3.80
N HIS A 36 10.29 -14.94 4.33
CA HIS A 36 10.78 -13.57 4.40
C HIS A 36 10.98 -13.10 5.83
N THR A 37 11.94 -12.20 6.03
CA THR A 37 12.26 -11.62 7.35
C THR A 37 12.44 -10.11 7.28
N ILE A 38 11.97 -9.40 8.30
CA ILE A 38 12.26 -7.98 8.54
C ILE A 38 12.98 -7.91 9.89
N TYR A 39 14.15 -7.27 9.95
CA TYR A 39 15.00 -7.26 11.15
C TYR A 39 15.28 -8.64 11.76
N ASN A 40 15.53 -9.64 10.91
CA ASN A 40 15.71 -11.06 11.30
C ASN A 40 14.47 -11.70 11.94
N HIS A 41 13.30 -11.08 11.86
CA HIS A 41 12.03 -11.67 12.26
C HIS A 41 11.23 -12.10 11.04
N TYR A 42 10.83 -13.37 11.00
CA TYR A 42 9.92 -13.86 9.97
C TYR A 42 8.63 -13.02 9.91
N ILE A 43 8.14 -12.77 8.70
CA ILE A 43 6.83 -12.19 8.42
C ILE A 43 5.85 -13.27 7.97
N HIS A 44 4.55 -12.99 8.11
CA HIS A 44 3.51 -13.94 7.72
C HIS A 44 3.59 -14.25 6.22
N PRO A 45 3.46 -15.51 5.77
CA PRO A 45 3.63 -15.90 4.36
C PRO A 45 2.58 -15.34 3.39
N GLN A 46 1.57 -14.64 3.89
CA GLN A 46 0.52 -14.03 3.07
C GLN A 46 0.90 -12.63 2.56
N TRP A 47 2.00 -12.06 3.04
CA TRP A 47 2.55 -10.81 2.53
C TRP A 47 3.29 -11.05 1.21
N ASP A 48 3.09 -10.14 0.27
CA ASP A 48 3.66 -10.18 -1.06
C ASP A 48 4.95 -9.35 -1.10
N SER A 49 5.98 -9.92 -1.75
CA SER A 49 7.22 -9.19 -2.00
C SER A 49 7.07 -8.34 -3.26
N ILE A 50 7.55 -7.10 -3.18
CA ILE A 50 7.79 -6.21 -4.31
C ILE A 50 9.28 -6.17 -4.68
N GLU A 51 10.02 -7.24 -4.34
CA GLU A 51 11.49 -7.32 -4.43
C GLU A 51 12.26 -6.42 -3.46
N SER A 52 11.57 -5.75 -2.53
CA SER A 52 12.21 -5.06 -1.41
C SER A 52 12.61 -6.03 -0.31
N GLU A 53 13.73 -5.73 0.35
CA GLU A 53 14.21 -6.46 1.53
C GLU A 53 13.47 -6.07 2.81
N THR A 54 12.87 -4.87 2.84
CA THR A 54 12.31 -4.28 4.07
C THR A 54 10.85 -3.91 3.99
N LEU A 55 10.29 -3.71 2.80
CA LEU A 55 8.90 -3.34 2.57
C LEU A 55 8.15 -4.45 1.84
N PHE A 56 7.04 -4.88 2.42
CA PHE A 56 6.15 -5.88 1.81
C PHE A 56 4.74 -5.33 1.73
N VAL A 57 3.95 -5.91 0.83
CA VAL A 57 2.62 -5.39 0.50
C VAL A 57 1.56 -6.47 0.58
N LYS A 58 0.30 -6.07 0.66
CA LYS A 58 -0.82 -6.92 0.29
C LYS A 58 -1.81 -6.13 -0.53
N LEU A 59 -2.14 -6.61 -1.73
CA LEU A 59 -3.23 -6.05 -2.50
C LEU A 59 -4.57 -6.53 -1.94
N LEU A 60 -5.30 -5.64 -1.26
CA LEU A 60 -6.52 -6.00 -0.54
C LEU A 60 -7.78 -5.94 -1.42
N TYR A 61 -7.81 -5.01 -2.38
CA TYR A 61 -8.96 -4.80 -3.23
C TYR A 61 -8.59 -3.98 -4.46
N VAL A 62 -9.20 -4.29 -5.62
CA VAL A 62 -9.12 -3.48 -6.84
C VAL A 62 -10.52 -3.34 -7.43
N ASN A 63 -10.85 -2.14 -7.89
CA ASN A 63 -11.97 -1.90 -8.78
C ASN A 63 -11.46 -1.20 -10.04
N TYR A 64 -11.36 -1.97 -11.13
CA TYR A 64 -10.87 -1.48 -12.41
C TYR A 64 -11.83 -0.51 -13.10
N ASP A 65 -13.14 -0.65 -12.91
CA ASP A 65 -14.13 0.25 -13.53
C ASP A 65 -14.07 1.66 -12.94
N GLN A 66 -13.83 1.75 -11.63
CA GLN A 66 -13.69 3.03 -10.91
C GLN A 66 -12.22 3.50 -10.80
N GLY A 67 -11.28 2.65 -11.19
CA GLY A 67 -9.84 2.92 -11.24
C GLY A 67 -9.19 3.12 -9.87
N PHE A 68 -9.58 2.35 -8.85
CA PHE A 68 -8.97 2.45 -7.51
C PHE A 68 -8.53 1.11 -6.92
N ALA A 69 -7.56 1.17 -6.00
CA ALA A 69 -7.09 0.02 -5.25
C ALA A 69 -6.72 0.34 -3.80
N PHE A 70 -6.80 -0.68 -2.95
CA PHE A 70 -6.33 -0.67 -1.58
C PHE A 70 -5.13 -1.61 -1.43
N ILE A 71 -4.02 -1.08 -0.90
CA ILE A 71 -2.78 -1.81 -0.70
C ILE A 71 -2.37 -1.64 0.76
N GLU A 72 -2.20 -2.74 1.48
CA GLU A 72 -1.66 -2.73 2.85
C GLU A 72 -0.15 -2.88 2.82
N LEU A 73 0.55 -2.14 3.67
CA LEU A 73 2.01 -2.17 3.78
C LEU A 73 2.44 -2.74 5.13
N ILE A 74 3.55 -3.48 5.13
CA ILE A 74 4.25 -3.91 6.34
C ILE A 74 5.75 -3.74 6.17
N GLY A 75 6.42 -3.33 7.26
CA GLY A 75 7.88 -3.30 7.33
C GLY A 75 8.45 -1.90 7.40
N GLU A 76 9.67 -1.74 6.90
CA GLU A 76 10.29 -0.42 6.80
C GLU A 76 10.22 0.09 5.38
N TRP A 77 9.76 1.32 5.23
CA TRP A 77 9.83 2.02 3.96
C TRP A 77 11.14 2.80 3.92
N ASN A 78 12.12 2.31 3.18
CA ASN A 78 13.48 2.81 3.17
C ASN A 78 13.93 3.19 1.75
N ASP A 79 13.59 4.43 1.37
CA ASP A 79 13.98 5.00 0.08
C ASP A 79 15.48 5.31 0.03
N LEU A 80 16.12 5.50 1.20
CA LEU A 80 17.54 5.81 1.29
C LEU A 80 18.46 4.64 0.91
N LEU A 81 18.15 3.41 1.33
CA LEU A 81 19.01 2.24 1.12
C LEU A 81 18.51 1.32 0.00
N TYR A 82 17.20 1.09 -0.08
CA TYR A 82 16.62 0.07 -0.98
C TYR A 82 15.78 0.70 -2.09
N ASN A 83 15.54 2.01 -2.03
CA ASN A 83 14.69 2.74 -2.97
C ASN A 83 13.31 2.09 -3.08
N ASP A 84 12.67 1.89 -1.92
CA ASP A 84 11.41 1.17 -1.81
C ASP A 84 10.27 1.79 -2.64
N ILE A 85 10.24 3.12 -2.80
CA ILE A 85 9.29 3.79 -3.70
C ILE A 85 9.45 3.34 -5.16
N MET A 86 10.68 3.17 -5.67
CA MET A 86 10.91 2.66 -7.03
C MET A 86 10.37 1.24 -7.16
N LEU A 87 10.64 0.37 -6.19
CA LEU A 87 10.19 -1.02 -6.19
C LEU A 87 8.66 -1.09 -6.11
N LEU A 88 8.05 -0.29 -5.24
CA LEU A 88 6.60 -0.18 -5.12
C LEU A 88 5.98 0.29 -6.45
N LYS A 89 6.58 1.31 -7.09
CA LYS A 89 6.14 1.82 -8.39
C LYS A 89 6.22 0.74 -9.46
N GLN A 90 7.41 0.21 -9.72
CA GLN A 90 7.67 -0.67 -10.88
C GLN A 90 7.04 -2.05 -10.73
N ASN A 91 7.13 -2.65 -9.54
CA ASN A 91 6.72 -4.04 -9.32
C ASN A 91 5.26 -4.18 -8.91
N LEU A 92 4.55 -3.07 -8.66
CA LEU A 92 3.13 -3.10 -8.32
C LEU A 92 2.32 -2.01 -9.03
N LEU A 93 2.58 -0.73 -8.72
CA LEU A 93 1.66 0.34 -9.14
C LEU A 93 1.60 0.50 -10.65
N GLU A 94 2.73 0.45 -11.37
CA GLU A 94 2.77 0.56 -12.84
C GLU A 94 1.99 -0.55 -13.54
N LEU A 95 2.04 -1.77 -13.01
CA LEU A 95 1.29 -2.90 -13.55
C LEU A 95 -0.21 -2.65 -13.40
N MET A 96 -0.64 -2.08 -12.28
CA MET A 96 -2.03 -1.73 -12.02
C MET A 96 -2.50 -0.49 -12.80
N ILE A 97 -1.61 0.49 -13.02
CA ILE A 97 -1.85 1.66 -13.86
C ILE A 97 -2.13 1.24 -15.30
N LYS A 98 -1.37 0.28 -15.83
CA LYS A 98 -1.61 -0.30 -17.16
C LYS A 98 -2.99 -0.97 -17.28
N GLU A 99 -3.53 -1.45 -16.17
CA GLU A 99 -4.87 -2.03 -16.08
C GLU A 99 -5.98 -0.99 -15.80
N GLY A 100 -5.64 0.30 -15.74
CA GLY A 100 -6.57 1.42 -15.58
C GLY A 100 -6.76 1.91 -14.14
N VAL A 101 -5.92 1.48 -13.19
CA VAL A 101 -5.97 1.95 -11.79
C VAL A 101 -5.09 3.16 -11.61
N ASN A 102 -5.66 4.30 -11.21
CA ASN A 102 -4.89 5.53 -10.93
C ASN A 102 -5.15 6.15 -9.54
N LYS A 103 -5.97 5.50 -8.70
CA LYS A 103 -6.28 5.94 -7.34
C LYS A 103 -5.86 4.90 -6.34
N PHE A 104 -4.80 5.17 -5.60
CA PHE A 104 -4.21 4.22 -4.68
C PHE A 104 -4.40 4.68 -3.24
N ILE A 105 -4.92 3.78 -2.40
CA ILE A 105 -5.02 3.97 -0.96
C ILE A 105 -4.06 2.99 -0.29
N LEU A 106 -2.97 3.53 0.26
CA LEU A 106 -1.97 2.80 1.00
C LEU A 106 -2.37 2.74 2.48
N ILE A 107 -2.49 1.54 3.05
CA ILE A 107 -2.78 1.34 4.47
C ILE A 107 -1.47 1.07 5.19
N GLY A 108 -1.03 2.05 5.99
CA GLY A 108 0.31 2.10 6.57
C GLY A 108 0.41 1.69 8.03
N ARG A 109 -0.63 1.09 8.62
CA ARG A 109 -0.66 0.78 10.07
C ARG A 109 0.50 -0.10 10.57
N ASN A 110 1.12 -0.87 9.67
CA ASN A 110 2.24 -1.76 9.97
C ASN A 110 3.57 -1.26 9.35
N VAL A 111 3.62 -0.01 8.87
CA VAL A 111 4.87 0.64 8.46
C VAL A 111 5.60 1.11 9.70
N LEU A 112 6.75 0.49 9.98
CA LEU A 112 7.51 0.67 11.21
C LEU A 112 8.30 1.97 11.21
N ASN A 113 8.97 2.29 10.10
CA ASN A 113 9.78 3.48 9.92
C ASN A 113 9.72 3.92 8.46
N PHE A 114 9.99 5.20 8.24
CA PHE A 114 10.30 5.75 6.93
C PHE A 114 11.72 6.33 6.96
N HIS A 115 12.47 6.09 5.89
CA HIS A 115 13.79 6.68 5.66
C HIS A 115 13.79 7.30 4.28
N ALA A 116 13.68 8.63 4.22
CA ALA A 116 13.56 9.36 2.97
C ALA A 116 14.82 9.25 2.10
N GLY A 117 14.61 9.11 0.80
CA GLY A 117 15.61 9.20 -0.25
C GLY A 117 15.31 10.38 -1.20
N ASP A 118 15.70 10.24 -2.47
CA ASP A 118 15.39 11.23 -3.51
C ASP A 118 13.92 11.18 -3.93
N ASP A 119 13.39 12.27 -4.51
CA ASP A 119 11.97 12.41 -4.85
C ASP A 119 11.63 12.08 -6.31
N ASP A 120 12.62 11.76 -7.15
CA ASP A 120 12.46 11.49 -8.59
C ASP A 120 11.32 10.49 -8.90
N TYR A 121 11.25 9.38 -8.17
CA TYR A 121 10.23 8.35 -8.37
C TYR A 121 8.83 8.77 -7.89
N TYR A 122 8.75 9.68 -6.92
CA TYR A 122 7.47 10.24 -6.50
C TYR A 122 6.91 11.21 -7.54
N VAL A 123 7.79 12.02 -8.15
CA VAL A 123 7.44 12.91 -9.26
C VAL A 123 6.91 12.10 -10.44
N GLU A 124 7.69 11.11 -10.89
CA GLU A 124 7.31 10.24 -11.99
C GLU A 124 6.00 9.49 -11.71
N LEU A 125 5.83 8.96 -10.49
CA LEU A 125 4.60 8.30 -10.10
C LEU A 125 3.40 9.26 -10.18
N LEU A 126 3.48 10.48 -9.65
CA LEU A 126 2.37 11.43 -9.75
C LEU A 126 2.02 11.79 -11.20
N GLU A 127 3.03 11.92 -12.08
CA GLU A 127 2.81 12.14 -13.51
C GLU A 127 2.03 10.98 -14.14
N ASP A 128 2.39 9.74 -13.79
CA ASP A 128 1.71 8.51 -14.25
C ASP A 128 0.27 8.38 -13.72
N LEU A 129 -0.06 9.00 -12.58
CA LEU A 129 -1.41 8.96 -12.00
C LEU A 129 -2.38 9.94 -12.66
N GLU A 130 -1.90 10.94 -13.40
CA GLU A 130 -2.71 12.03 -13.98
C GLU A 130 -3.64 12.70 -12.94
N ASP A 131 -4.97 12.61 -13.12
CA ASP A 131 -5.99 13.11 -12.20
C ASP A 131 -6.23 12.19 -10.98
N GLY A 132 -5.42 11.13 -10.86
CA GLY A 132 -5.43 10.15 -9.79
C GLY A 132 -4.81 10.67 -8.50
N PHE A 133 -4.61 9.75 -7.55
CA PHE A 133 -4.00 10.11 -6.26
C PHE A 133 -3.32 8.93 -5.57
N LEU A 134 -2.42 9.27 -4.66
CA LEU A 134 -1.84 8.38 -3.68
C LEU A 134 -2.20 8.88 -2.27
N ILE A 135 -3.00 8.11 -1.54
CA ILE A 135 -3.49 8.46 -0.20
C ILE A 135 -3.00 7.46 0.83
N GLY A 136 -2.42 7.94 1.94
CA GLY A 136 -2.01 7.15 3.08
C GLY A 136 -3.07 7.11 4.18
N LEU A 137 -3.63 5.93 4.45
CA LEU A 137 -4.57 5.65 5.53
C LEU A 137 -3.84 5.00 6.72
N GLN A 138 -4.12 5.46 7.94
CA GLN A 138 -3.59 4.90 9.20
C GLN A 138 -2.05 4.77 9.27
N PHE A 139 -1.31 5.68 8.66
CA PHE A 139 0.14 5.75 8.90
C PHE A 139 0.46 6.22 10.32
N PRO A 140 1.51 5.69 10.97
CA PRO A 140 2.00 6.22 12.23
C PRO A 140 2.48 7.67 12.11
N ASP A 141 2.29 8.46 13.16
CA ASP A 141 2.63 9.88 13.16
C ASP A 141 4.11 10.16 12.88
N HIS A 142 5.02 9.34 13.39
CA HIS A 142 6.45 9.50 13.14
C HIS A 142 6.80 9.26 11.67
N VAL A 143 6.12 8.33 11.00
CA VAL A 143 6.27 8.13 9.55
C VAL A 143 5.76 9.34 8.78
N LYS A 144 4.55 9.82 9.10
CA LYS A 144 4.00 11.03 8.46
C LYS A 144 4.90 12.25 8.69
N GLN A 145 5.51 12.36 9.87
CA GLN A 145 6.42 13.44 10.22
C GLN A 145 7.69 13.39 9.39
N GLU A 146 8.29 12.21 9.21
CA GLU A 146 9.46 12.04 8.36
C GLU A 146 9.18 12.44 6.90
N PHE A 147 8.03 12.06 6.34
CA PHE A 147 7.58 12.52 5.02
C PHE A 147 7.44 14.05 4.93
N ARG A 148 6.97 14.70 6.00
CA ARG A 148 6.85 16.17 6.06
C ARG A 148 8.22 16.85 6.12
N ASP A 149 9.10 16.34 6.96
CA ASP A 149 10.42 16.93 7.19
C ASP A 149 11.32 16.87 5.95
N HIS A 150 11.07 15.89 5.08
CA HIS A 150 11.76 15.74 3.79
C HIS A 150 10.99 16.33 2.59
N GLY A 151 9.87 17.01 2.81
CA GLY A 151 9.11 17.68 1.74
C GLY A 151 8.34 16.73 0.81
N LEU A 152 8.18 15.46 1.16
CA LEU A 152 7.52 14.45 0.33
C LEU A 152 5.99 14.39 0.51
N SER A 153 5.44 15.22 1.40
CA SER A 153 4.00 15.23 1.71
C SER A 153 3.11 15.74 0.56
N SER A 154 3.68 16.34 -0.48
CA SER A 154 2.96 16.68 -1.71
C SER A 154 2.64 15.47 -2.58
N TYR A 155 3.40 14.38 -2.42
CA TYR A 155 3.27 13.17 -3.25
C TYR A 155 2.37 12.11 -2.64
N LEU A 156 2.29 12.05 -1.31
CA LEU A 156 1.47 11.12 -0.56
C LEU A 156 0.62 11.89 0.46
N LEU A 157 -0.69 11.95 0.21
CA LEU A 157 -1.63 12.65 1.09
C LEU A 157 -2.06 11.73 2.24
N PHE A 158 -1.83 12.15 3.48
CA PHE A 158 -2.24 11.35 4.63
C PHE A 158 -3.65 11.74 5.11
N VAL A 159 -4.47 10.72 5.41
CA VAL A 159 -5.74 10.91 6.11
C VAL A 159 -5.44 11.39 7.53
N SER A 160 -6.08 12.49 7.94
CA SER A 160 -5.95 13.04 9.28
C SER A 160 -6.41 12.03 10.33
N GLU A 161 -5.72 11.96 11.47
CA GLU A 161 -6.01 10.97 12.51
C GLU A 161 -7.44 11.08 13.06
N ASN A 162 -7.97 12.30 13.11
CA ASN A 162 -9.30 12.59 13.63
C ASN A 162 -10.44 12.21 12.67
N GLU A 163 -10.12 11.71 11.47
CA GLU A 163 -11.14 11.28 10.53
C GLU A 163 -11.80 9.97 10.98
N ALA A 164 -13.13 9.95 11.00
CA ALA A 164 -13.91 8.78 11.43
C ALA A 164 -13.62 7.52 10.59
N ILE A 165 -13.06 7.67 9.39
CA ILE A 165 -12.66 6.53 8.56
C ILE A 165 -11.55 5.69 9.22
N ASN A 166 -10.69 6.30 10.06
CA ASN A 166 -9.63 5.58 10.75
C ASN A 166 -10.14 4.54 11.76
N GLU A 167 -11.36 4.68 12.29
CA GLU A 167 -11.89 3.73 13.28
C GLU A 167 -12.76 2.62 12.65
N GLY A 168 -13.30 2.85 11.45
CA GLY A 168 -14.40 2.04 10.93
C GLY A 168 -14.20 1.40 9.56
N TRP A 169 -13.11 1.71 8.84
CA TRP A 169 -12.93 1.23 7.46
C TRP A 169 -12.89 -0.31 7.38
N SER A 170 -12.32 -0.96 8.39
CA SER A 170 -12.15 -2.42 8.48
C SER A 170 -13.46 -3.19 8.77
N SER A 171 -14.57 -2.50 8.96
CA SER A 171 -15.88 -3.13 9.20
C SER A 171 -16.89 -2.87 8.08
N ILE A 172 -16.48 -2.19 7.01
CA ILE A 172 -17.35 -1.82 5.89
C ILE A 172 -16.77 -2.29 4.56
N ARG A 173 -17.59 -2.21 3.51
CA ARG A 173 -17.20 -2.60 2.15
C ARG A 173 -16.14 -1.65 1.58
N PRO A 174 -15.19 -2.17 0.77
CA PRO A 174 -14.10 -1.36 0.21
C PRO A 174 -14.61 -0.16 -0.62
N GLU A 175 -15.71 -0.32 -1.35
CA GLU A 175 -16.29 0.78 -2.15
C GLU A 175 -16.82 1.91 -1.25
N LEU A 176 -17.36 1.59 -0.07
CA LEU A 176 -17.81 2.61 0.88
C LEU A 176 -16.63 3.32 1.54
N VAL A 177 -15.52 2.62 1.79
CA VAL A 177 -14.28 3.24 2.26
C VAL A 177 -13.78 4.22 1.20
N TYR A 178 -13.69 3.77 -0.06
CA TYR A 178 -13.24 4.61 -1.16
C TYR A 178 -14.10 5.86 -1.32
N LEU A 179 -15.43 5.73 -1.32
CA LEU A 179 -16.33 6.89 -1.43
C LEU A 179 -16.12 7.93 -0.32
N ARG A 180 -15.86 7.48 0.92
CA ARG A 180 -15.57 8.38 2.04
C ARG A 180 -14.23 9.09 1.87
N ILE A 181 -13.20 8.37 1.42
CA ILE A 181 -11.87 8.95 1.19
C ILE A 181 -11.93 9.93 0.02
N ALA A 182 -12.45 9.51 -1.13
CA ALA A 182 -12.53 10.35 -2.33
C ALA A 182 -13.29 11.66 -2.05
N GLY A 183 -14.38 11.62 -1.28
CA GLY A 183 -15.12 12.83 -0.90
C GLY A 183 -14.40 13.81 0.04
N MET A 184 -13.23 13.45 0.59
CA MET A 184 -12.38 14.36 1.38
C MET A 184 -11.38 15.14 0.52
N TYR A 185 -11.05 14.63 -0.67
CA TYR A 185 -9.98 15.14 -1.52
C TYR A 185 -10.47 15.63 -2.91
N ILE A 186 -11.78 15.53 -3.17
CA ILE A 186 -12.51 16.12 -4.30
C ILE A 186 -13.33 17.30 -3.78
#